data_AF-A0A2G8SBK6-F1
#
_entry.id   AF-A0A2G8SBK6-F1
#
_cell.length_a   1.000
_cell.length_b   1.000
_cell.length_c   1.000
_cell.angle_alpha   90.00
_cell.angle_beta   90.00
_cell.angle_gamma   90.00
#
_symmetry.space_group_name_H-M   'P 1'
#
loop_
_entity.id
_entity.type
_entity.pdbx_description
1 polymer ?
#
loop_
_entity_poly.entity_id
_entity_poly.type
_entity_poly.pdbx_seq_one_letter_code
_entity_poly.pdbx_strand_id
1 'polypeptide(L)'
;MASPQSAGSHCEVLRTRPVLPPDIIAQVCEQIFAAPLHQYDLSLTRGRNGQWSNEMYFRLSLPLVSKTRWKPATRDLYKHIVLRRLQQIPYLARTLSSKDAGIDFGALVRKITLFRYIVVLPDWNISCRGLQAIFDRDTFTASEDEY
;
A
#
# COMPACT_ATOMS: atom_id res chain seq x y z
N MET A 1 55.11 -29.02 -27.18
CA MET A 1 54.94 -29.36 -25.75
C MET A 1 53.58 -28.87 -25.30
N ALA A 2 52.66 -29.80 -25.02
CA ALA A 2 51.31 -29.49 -24.57
C ALA A 2 51.31 -29.27 -23.05
N SER A 3 50.64 -28.21 -22.58
CA SER A 3 50.37 -27.98 -21.16
C SER A 3 48.93 -28.39 -20.83
N PRO A 4 48.68 -28.96 -19.64
CA PRO A 4 47.40 -29.59 -19.31
C PRO A 4 46.35 -28.56 -18.86
N GLN A 5 45.10 -28.95 -19.08
CA GLN A 5 43.89 -28.24 -18.68
C GLN A 5 43.84 -28.01 -17.16
N SER A 6 43.54 -26.79 -16.73
CA SER A 6 42.95 -26.53 -15.41
C SER A 6 41.48 -26.21 -15.63
N ALA A 7 40.65 -27.26 -15.59
CA ALA A 7 39.21 -27.14 -15.50
C ALA A 7 38.86 -26.49 -14.14
N GLY A 8 38.72 -25.16 -14.16
CA GLY A 8 38.13 -24.42 -13.05
C GLY A 8 36.67 -24.81 -12.91
N SER A 9 36.41 -25.82 -12.09
CA SER A 9 35.07 -26.17 -11.61
C SER A 9 34.53 -24.97 -10.82
N HIS A 10 33.80 -24.09 -11.50
CA HIS A 10 32.89 -23.15 -10.87
C HIS A 10 31.77 -23.97 -10.21
N CYS A 11 32.03 -24.49 -9.01
CA CYS A 11 30.96 -24.84 -8.10
C CYS A 11 30.24 -23.52 -7.74
N GLU A 12 29.25 -23.15 -8.55
CA GLU A 12 28.18 -22.25 -8.12
C GLU A 12 27.52 -22.90 -6.91
N VAL A 13 27.98 -22.51 -5.72
CA VAL A 13 27.26 -22.71 -4.48
C VAL A 13 25.97 -21.89 -4.63
N LEU A 14 24.92 -22.53 -5.13
CA LEU A 14 23.56 -22.06 -5.04
C LEU A 14 23.26 -21.88 -3.55
N ARG A 15 23.54 -20.69 -3.02
CA ARG A 15 23.11 -20.30 -1.67
C ARG A 15 21.59 -20.34 -1.70
N THR A 16 21.03 -21.42 -1.18
CA THR A 16 19.62 -21.53 -0.84
C THR A 16 19.30 -20.35 0.05
N ARG A 17 18.61 -19.36 -0.53
CA ARG A 17 18.25 -18.13 0.17
C ARG A 17 17.36 -18.56 1.34
N PRO A 18 17.72 -18.26 2.60
CA PRO A 18 16.89 -18.66 3.73
C PRO A 18 15.51 -18.01 3.55
N VAL A 19 14.49 -18.86 3.42
CA VAL A 19 13.11 -18.42 3.26
C VAL A 19 12.57 -18.16 4.65
N LEU A 20 12.21 -16.92 4.94
CA LEU A 20 11.54 -16.58 6.20
C LEU A 20 10.18 -17.30 6.26
N PRO A 21 9.77 -17.79 7.45
CA PRO A 21 8.42 -18.30 7.64
C PRO A 21 7.36 -17.26 7.28
N PRO A 22 6.22 -17.66 6.67
CA PRO A 22 5.15 -16.76 6.28
C PRO A 22 4.62 -15.89 7.42
N ASP A 23 4.56 -16.44 8.63
CA ASP A 23 4.03 -15.74 9.81
C ASP A 23 4.92 -14.56 10.22
N ILE A 24 6.25 -14.74 10.13
CA ILE A 24 7.20 -13.68 10.41
C ILE A 24 7.08 -12.56 9.36
N ILE A 25 6.88 -12.94 8.08
CA ILE A 25 6.65 -11.96 7.02
C ILE A 25 5.37 -11.16 7.29
N ALA A 26 4.29 -11.84 7.68
CA ALA A 26 3.02 -11.19 8.01
C ALA A 26 3.17 -10.25 9.21
N GLN A 27 3.86 -10.67 10.27
CA GLN A 27 4.10 -9.85 11.46
C GLN A 27 4.95 -8.61 11.13
N VAL A 28 5.98 -8.76 10.31
CA VAL A 28 6.81 -7.62 9.86
C VAL A 28 5.97 -6.65 9.04
N CYS A 29 5.15 -7.13 8.10
CA CYS A 29 4.22 -6.29 7.36
C CYS A 29 3.29 -5.53 8.32
N GLU A 30 2.63 -6.23 9.23
CA GLU A 30 1.72 -5.61 10.18
C GLU A 30 2.38 -4.49 10.99
N GLN A 31 3.61 -4.70 11.48
CA GLN A 31 4.36 -3.68 12.22
C GLN A 31 4.72 -2.46 11.36
N ILE A 32 5.13 -2.68 10.10
CA ILE A 32 5.43 -1.58 9.16
C ILE A 32 4.17 -0.74 8.90
N PHE A 33 3.02 -1.39 8.73
CA PHE A 33 1.77 -0.69 8.43
C PHE A 33 1.10 -0.07 9.66
N ALA A 34 1.32 -0.63 10.85
CA ALA A 34 0.87 -0.09 12.14
C ALA A 34 1.59 1.21 12.53
N ALA A 35 2.80 1.44 12.03
CA ALA A 35 3.52 2.68 12.25
C ALA A 35 2.68 3.88 11.74
N PRO A 36 2.41 4.90 12.59
CA PRO A 36 1.62 6.05 12.18
C PRO A 36 2.23 6.72 10.96
N LEU A 37 1.42 6.85 9.91
CA LEU A 37 1.79 7.66 8.76
C LEU A 37 1.83 9.11 9.21
N HIS A 38 3.05 9.64 9.39
CA HIS A 38 3.37 10.99 9.87
C HIS A 38 2.14 11.93 9.95
N GLN A 39 1.56 11.99 11.15
CA GLN A 39 0.30 12.68 11.45
C GLN A 39 0.35 14.20 11.20
N TYR A 40 1.55 14.77 11.06
CA TYR A 40 1.79 16.21 11.00
C TYR A 40 2.52 16.68 9.74
N ASP A 41 2.43 15.93 8.63
CA ASP A 41 2.95 16.43 7.36
C ASP A 41 1.93 17.35 6.67
N LEU A 42 2.01 18.65 6.96
CA LEU A 42 1.28 19.72 6.26
C LEU A 42 1.77 19.95 4.82
N SER A 43 2.80 19.22 4.35
CA SER A 43 3.40 19.41 3.03
C SER A 43 2.58 18.84 1.87
N LEU A 44 1.24 18.86 1.95
CA LEU A 44 0.36 18.70 0.78
C LEU A 44 0.80 19.61 -0.39
N THR A 45 1.47 20.72 -0.07
CA THR A 45 2.12 21.68 -0.98
C THR A 45 3.47 21.23 -1.57
N ARG A 46 4.24 20.34 -0.94
CA ARG A 46 5.51 19.80 -1.50
C ARG A 46 5.30 18.78 -2.63
N GLY A 47 4.04 18.36 -2.86
CA GLY A 47 3.71 17.44 -3.93
C GLY A 47 4.44 16.10 -3.80
N ARG A 48 5.07 15.64 -4.88
CA ARG A 48 5.69 14.31 -4.98
C ARG A 48 6.85 14.07 -4.01
N ASN A 49 7.49 15.13 -3.51
CA ASN A 49 8.68 15.04 -2.66
C ASN A 49 8.37 15.21 -1.15
N GLY A 50 7.10 15.16 -0.76
CA GLY A 50 6.69 15.18 0.65
C GLY A 50 7.04 13.87 1.37
N GLN A 51 7.21 13.94 2.69
CA GLN A 51 7.47 12.76 3.52
C GLN A 51 6.33 11.75 3.41
N TRP A 52 5.08 12.24 3.35
CA TRP A 52 3.93 11.40 3.05
C TRP A 52 4.04 10.62 1.75
N SER A 53 4.42 11.29 0.66
CA SER A 53 4.53 10.65 -0.65
C SER A 53 5.62 9.57 -0.65
N ASN A 54 6.78 9.86 -0.05
CA ASN A 54 7.86 8.89 0.07
C ASN A 54 7.45 7.65 0.89
N GLU A 55 6.79 7.86 2.02
CA GLU A 55 6.29 6.76 2.86
C GLU A 55 5.21 5.93 2.15
N MET A 56 4.29 6.58 1.42
CA MET A 56 3.31 5.90 0.57
C MET A 56 3.99 5.08 -0.53
N TYR A 57 5.00 5.63 -1.21
CA TYR A 57 5.75 4.90 -2.23
C TYR A 57 6.47 3.69 -1.64
N PHE A 58 7.07 3.85 -0.46
CA PHE A 58 7.68 2.75 0.27
C PHE A 58 6.65 1.65 0.56
N ARG A 59 5.50 1.98 1.14
CA ARG A 59 4.43 1.02 1.46
C ARG A 59 3.85 0.33 0.22
N LEU A 60 3.65 1.08 -0.86
CA LEU A 60 3.19 0.53 -2.16
C LEU A 60 4.23 -0.39 -2.80
N SER A 61 5.52 -0.22 -2.49
CA SER A 61 6.56 -1.11 -3.00
C SER A 61 6.61 -2.46 -2.28
N LEU A 62 6.11 -2.56 -1.04
CA LEU A 62 6.22 -3.77 -0.23
C LEU A 62 5.57 -5.02 -0.85
N PRO A 63 4.34 -4.95 -1.42
CA PRO A 63 3.76 -6.07 -2.15
C PRO A 63 4.56 -6.49 -3.40
N LEU A 64 5.36 -5.59 -3.96
CA LEU A 64 6.11 -5.81 -5.21
C LEU A 64 7.47 -6.47 -4.97
N VAL A 65 7.96 -6.52 -3.72
CA VAL A 65 9.28 -7.08 -3.40
C VAL A 65 9.37 -8.58 -3.71
N SER A 66 8.29 -9.33 -3.45
CA SER A 66 8.25 -10.77 -3.71
C SER A 66 6.82 -11.33 -3.65
N LYS A 67 6.58 -12.47 -4.32
CA LYS A 67 5.29 -13.18 -4.27
C LYS A 67 4.88 -13.57 -2.85
N THR A 68 5.84 -13.89 -1.98
CA THR A 68 5.58 -14.28 -0.58
C THR A 68 5.13 -13.09 0.27
N ARG A 69 5.63 -11.88 -0.02
CA ARG A 69 5.19 -10.64 0.65
C ARG A 69 3.92 -10.06 0.07
N TRP A 70 3.58 -10.39 -1.17
CA TRP A 70 2.46 -9.79 -1.88
C TRP A 70 1.14 -9.88 -1.09
N LYS A 71 0.75 -11.07 -0.64
CA LYS A 71 -0.52 -11.28 0.08
C LYS A 71 -0.58 -10.54 1.44
N PRO A 72 0.37 -10.73 2.38
CA PRO A 72 0.33 -10.02 3.67
C PRO A 72 0.47 -8.51 3.52
N ALA A 73 1.40 -8.03 2.68
CA ALA A 73 1.59 -6.60 2.47
C ALA A 73 0.37 -5.94 1.81
N THR A 74 -0.30 -6.62 0.86
CA THR A 74 -1.53 -6.10 0.24
C THR A 74 -2.65 -6.03 1.25
N ARG A 75 -2.83 -7.07 2.08
CA ARG A 75 -3.84 -7.06 3.15
C ARG A 75 -3.63 -5.86 4.07
N ASP A 76 -2.41 -5.64 4.53
CA ASP A 76 -2.12 -4.60 5.52
C ASP A 76 -2.13 -3.19 4.89
N LEU A 77 -1.76 -3.07 3.61
CA LEU A 77 -1.87 -1.83 2.82
C LEU A 77 -3.32 -1.36 2.66
N TYR A 78 -4.26 -2.27 2.39
CA TYR A 78 -5.67 -1.93 2.19
C TYR A 78 -6.48 -1.94 3.49
N LYS A 79 -5.94 -2.47 4.60
CA LYS A 79 -6.58 -2.51 5.92
C LYS A 79 -7.02 -1.11 6.39
N HIS A 80 -6.16 -0.11 6.21
CA HIS A 80 -6.45 1.29 6.57
C HIS A 80 -6.05 2.22 5.43
N ILE A 81 -7.04 2.88 4.83
CA ILE A 81 -6.84 3.79 3.71
C ILE A 81 -6.97 5.22 4.19
N VAL A 82 -5.94 6.03 3.94
CA VAL A 82 -5.96 7.46 4.25
C VAL A 82 -6.08 8.25 2.96
N LEU A 83 -7.19 8.97 2.83
CA LEU A 83 -7.49 9.84 1.70
C LEU A 83 -7.10 11.27 2.04
N ARG A 84 -6.20 11.85 1.23
CA ARG A 84 -5.73 13.24 1.38
C ARG A 84 -6.24 14.17 0.27
N ARG A 85 -6.78 13.62 -0.82
CA ARG A 85 -7.24 14.36 -2.01
C ARG A 85 -8.55 13.78 -2.51
N LEU A 86 -9.53 14.63 -2.87
CA LEU A 86 -10.84 14.16 -3.34
C LEU A 86 -10.72 13.36 -4.64
N GLN A 87 -9.70 13.64 -5.46
CA GLN A 87 -9.44 12.91 -6.70
C GLN A 87 -9.13 11.43 -6.45
N GLN A 88 -8.68 11.04 -5.25
CA GLN A 88 -8.38 9.65 -4.92
C GLN A 88 -9.64 8.80 -4.77
N ILE A 89 -10.79 9.41 -4.48
CA ILE A 89 -12.05 8.72 -4.23
C ILE A 89 -12.52 7.89 -5.43
N PRO A 90 -12.65 8.44 -6.66
CA PRO A 90 -13.07 7.63 -7.80
C PRO A 90 -12.06 6.53 -8.16
N TYR A 91 -10.75 6.77 -7.99
CA TYR A 91 -9.74 5.73 -8.18
C TYR A 91 -9.88 4.62 -7.14
N LEU A 92 -10.10 4.99 -5.88
CA LEU A 92 -10.34 4.05 -4.80
C LEU A 92 -11.60 3.22 -5.08
N ALA A 93 -12.72 3.86 -5.41
CA ALA A 93 -13.96 3.17 -5.75
C ALA A 93 -13.73 2.13 -6.87
N ARG A 94 -13.03 2.52 -7.94
CA ARG A 94 -12.67 1.60 -9.02
C ARG A 94 -11.83 0.42 -8.54
N THR A 95 -10.83 0.66 -7.70
CA THR A 95 -9.98 -0.40 -7.14
C THR A 95 -10.76 -1.34 -6.23
N LEU A 96 -11.62 -0.81 -5.36
CA LEU A 96 -12.41 -1.60 -4.43
C LEU A 96 -13.56 -2.37 -5.10
N SER A 97 -13.97 -1.96 -6.31
CA SER A 97 -14.96 -2.68 -7.13
C SER A 97 -14.34 -3.64 -8.13
N SER A 98 -13.03 -3.56 -8.40
CA SER A 98 -12.35 -4.45 -9.34
C SER A 98 -12.27 -5.87 -8.78
N LYS A 99 -12.56 -6.85 -9.64
CA LYS A 99 -12.41 -8.29 -9.35
C LYS A 99 -11.24 -8.92 -10.12
N ASP A 100 -10.50 -8.11 -10.89
CA ASP A 100 -9.55 -8.59 -11.90
C ASP A 100 -8.23 -9.08 -11.29
N ALA A 101 -7.93 -8.68 -10.05
CA ALA A 101 -6.65 -8.96 -9.40
C ALA A 101 -6.62 -10.30 -8.62
N GLY A 102 -7.69 -11.08 -8.65
CA GLY A 102 -7.80 -12.33 -7.89
C GLY A 102 -7.86 -12.14 -6.35
N ILE A 103 -7.99 -10.89 -5.90
CA ILE A 103 -8.24 -10.50 -4.51
C ILE A 103 -9.39 -9.50 -4.53
N ASP A 104 -10.32 -9.66 -3.60
CA ASP A 104 -11.33 -8.64 -3.30
C ASP A 104 -10.69 -7.57 -2.40
N PHE A 105 -10.24 -6.47 -3.01
CA PHE A 105 -9.67 -5.34 -2.26
C PHE A 105 -10.70 -4.70 -1.32
N GLY A 106 -11.98 -4.71 -1.68
CA GLY A 106 -13.06 -4.20 -0.85
C GLY A 106 -13.15 -4.94 0.49
N ALA A 107 -13.01 -6.26 0.46
CA ALA A 107 -13.05 -7.10 1.68
C ALA A 107 -11.85 -6.88 2.62
N LEU A 108 -10.77 -6.26 2.15
CA LEU A 108 -9.57 -5.97 2.95
C LEU A 108 -9.72 -4.69 3.77
N VAL A 109 -10.58 -3.76 3.34
CA VAL A 109 -10.73 -2.45 3.98
C VAL A 109 -11.41 -2.57 5.33
N ARG A 110 -10.77 -2.03 6.36
CA ARG A 110 -11.33 -1.95 7.72
C ARG A 110 -11.58 -0.53 8.17
N LYS A 111 -10.81 0.43 7.66
CA LYS A 111 -10.92 1.84 8.01
C LYS A 111 -10.58 2.69 6.80
N ILE A 112 -11.38 3.74 6.57
CA ILE A 112 -11.04 4.82 5.65
C ILE A 112 -11.02 6.12 6.45
N THR A 113 -9.92 6.85 6.38
CA THR A 113 -9.77 8.15 7.05
C THR A 113 -9.61 9.24 6.01
N LEU A 114 -10.47 10.27 6.11
CA LEU A 114 -10.35 11.50 5.33
C LEU A 114 -9.46 12.47 6.11
N PHE A 115 -8.35 12.89 5.52
CA PHE A 115 -7.45 13.84 6.16
C PHE A 115 -8.05 15.26 6.12
N ARG A 116 -7.95 15.96 7.25
CA ARG A 116 -8.65 17.21 7.63
C ARG A 116 -8.58 18.38 6.62
N TYR A 117 -7.67 18.33 5.65
CA TYR A 117 -7.57 19.27 4.54
C TYR A 117 -7.59 18.51 3.22
N ILE A 118 -8.80 18.27 2.70
CA ILE A 118 -8.90 17.69 1.36
C ILE A 118 -8.72 18.81 0.33
N VAL A 119 -7.64 18.73 -0.44
CA VAL A 119 -7.40 19.69 -1.52
C VAL A 119 -8.38 19.40 -2.66
N VAL A 120 -9.30 20.34 -2.91
CA VAL A 120 -10.15 20.36 -4.10
C VAL A 120 -9.40 21.13 -5.18
N LEU A 121 -9.04 20.47 -6.27
CA LEU A 121 -8.47 21.17 -7.43
C LEU A 121 -9.63 21.84 -8.17
N PRO A 122 -9.43 23.05 -8.73
CA PRO A 122 -10.42 23.66 -9.60
C PRO A 122 -10.76 22.69 -10.76
N ASP A 123 -12.02 22.67 -11.16
CA ASP A 123 -12.61 21.82 -12.21
C ASP A 123 -12.92 20.36 -11.84
N TRP A 124 -12.79 19.94 -10.58
CA TRP A 124 -13.10 18.57 -10.18
C TRP A 124 -14.58 18.36 -9.83
N ASN A 125 -15.34 17.75 -10.74
CA ASN A 125 -16.75 17.40 -10.52
C ASN A 125 -16.86 15.93 -10.07
N ILE A 126 -17.11 15.69 -8.77
CA ILE A 126 -17.23 14.33 -8.21
C ILE A 126 -18.62 13.79 -8.53
N SER A 127 -18.72 12.67 -9.25
CA SER A 127 -20.01 11.99 -9.34
C SER A 127 -20.35 11.34 -8.00
N CYS A 128 -21.53 11.65 -7.46
CA CYS A 128 -21.99 11.14 -6.15
C CYS A 128 -22.00 9.60 -6.06
N ARG A 129 -22.07 8.89 -7.20
CA ARG A 129 -22.02 7.42 -7.25
C ARG A 129 -20.73 6.82 -6.71
N GLY A 130 -19.58 7.46 -6.96
CA GLY A 130 -18.29 6.95 -6.47
C GLY A 130 -18.16 7.09 -4.95
N LEU A 131 -18.75 8.15 -4.39
CA LEU A 131 -18.86 8.35 -2.95
C LEU A 131 -19.83 7.35 -2.33
N GLN A 132 -21.03 7.19 -2.90
CA GLN A 132 -22.03 6.22 -2.42
C GLN A 132 -21.46 4.80 -2.37
N ALA A 133 -20.77 4.33 -3.40
CA ALA A 133 -20.18 2.98 -3.39
C ALA A 133 -19.15 2.74 -2.27
N ILE A 134 -18.51 3.80 -1.77
CA ILE A 134 -17.57 3.72 -0.63
C ILE A 134 -18.35 3.82 0.69
N PHE A 135 -19.36 4.70 0.78
CA PHE A 135 -20.15 4.91 1.99
C PHE A 135 -21.17 3.80 2.27
N ASP A 136 -21.73 3.16 1.25
CA ASP A 136 -22.66 2.02 1.36
C ASP A 136 -21.95 0.76 1.91
N ARG A 137 -20.62 0.76 1.96
CA ARG A 137 -19.81 -0.28 2.60
C ARG A 137 -19.50 0.18 4.03
N ASP A 138 -20.38 -0.15 4.97
CA ASP A 138 -20.35 0.14 6.43
C ASP A 138 -18.96 -0.04 7.10
N THR A 139 -18.03 0.88 6.82
CA THR A 139 -16.65 0.90 7.36
C THR A 139 -16.20 2.33 7.70
N PHE A 140 -17.13 3.27 7.68
CA PHE A 140 -16.87 4.68 7.94
C PHE A 140 -16.97 4.96 9.44
N THR A 141 -15.82 5.18 10.07
CA THR A 141 -15.73 5.86 11.36
C THR A 141 -15.18 7.25 11.10
N ALA A 142 -16.05 8.25 11.09
CA ALA A 142 -15.62 9.63 11.27
C ALA A 142 -15.05 9.72 12.68
N SER A 143 -13.73 9.80 12.81
CA SER A 143 -13.12 10.26 14.05
C SER A 143 -13.34 11.78 14.12
N GLU A 144 -14.47 12.18 14.70
CA GLU A 144 -14.60 13.49 15.35
C GLU A 144 -13.75 13.41 16.61
N ASP A 145 -12.49 13.82 16.52
CA ASP A 145 -11.70 14.09 17.71
C ASP A 145 -12.31 15.35 18.34
N GLU A 146 -13.15 15.13 19.35
CA GLU A 146 -13.68 16.12 20.30
C GLU A 146 -12.56 17.05 20.78
N TYR A 147 -12.81 18.35 20.69
CA TYR A 147 -12.14 19.40 21.46
C TYR A 147 -13.21 20.33 22.03
#